data_AF-A0A382VP20-F1
#
_entry.id   AF-A0A382VP20-F1
#
_cell.length_a   1.000
_cell.length_b   1.000
_cell.length_c   1.000
_cell.angle_alpha   90.00
_cell.angle_beta   90.00
_cell.angle_gamma   90.00
#
_symmetry.space_group_name_H-M   'P 1'
#
loop_
_entity.id
_entity.type
_entity.pdbx_description
1 polymer ?
#
loop_
_entity_poly.entity_id
_entity_poly.type
_entity_poly.pdbx_seq_one_letter_code
_entity_poly.pdbx_strand_id
1 'polypeptide(L)'
;CRVPWRLAAAVIENSDKDARHLLRIFNFGIGKVPNDDFMAGYRLDGKPLNEWTDGAFTAPHMCSLFVNKRKDALATKDSQFSQHETYYQDSIRLLSLCLVTGNTFTLKSSNYR
;
A
#
# COMPACT_ATOMS: atom_id res chain seq x y z
N CYS A 1 3.65 -8.94 3.12
CA CYS A 1 3.05 -7.60 3.33
C CYS A 1 3.40 -6.57 2.24
N ARG A 2 4.63 -6.51 1.69
CA ARG A 2 5.10 -5.41 0.81
C ARG A 2 4.55 -5.35 -0.64
N VAL A 3 3.95 -6.42 -1.15
CA VAL A 3 3.53 -6.50 -2.57
C VAL A 3 2.56 -5.39 -2.99
N PRO A 4 1.51 -5.05 -2.20
CA PRO A 4 0.60 -3.96 -2.56
C PRO A 4 1.29 -2.61 -2.77
N TRP A 5 2.31 -2.27 -1.96
CA TRP A 5 3.12 -1.06 -2.16
C TRP A 5 3.90 -1.10 -3.48
N ARG A 6 4.54 -2.23 -3.80
CA ARG A 6 5.31 -2.37 -5.06
C ARG A 6 4.44 -2.29 -6.30
N LEU A 7 3.26 -2.92 -6.27
CA LEU A 7 2.29 -2.79 -7.34
C LEU A 7 1.76 -1.35 -7.43
N ALA A 8 1.53 -0.70 -6.29
CA ALA A 8 1.08 0.69 -6.29
C ALA A 8 2.11 1.63 -6.91
N ALA A 9 3.40 1.40 -6.67
CA ALA A 9 4.49 2.15 -7.30
C ALA A 9 4.44 2.02 -8.83
N ALA A 10 4.30 0.80 -9.36
CA ALA A 10 4.16 0.58 -10.80
C ALA A 10 2.96 1.35 -11.40
N VAL A 11 1.84 1.41 -10.67
CA VAL A 11 0.66 2.16 -11.12
C VAL A 11 0.86 3.67 -11.05
N ILE A 12 1.42 4.20 -9.97
CA ILE A 12 1.58 5.64 -9.74
C ILE A 12 2.68 6.22 -10.63
N GLU A 13 3.81 5.52 -10.75
CA GLU A 13 5.00 6.04 -11.43
C GLU A 13 4.97 5.72 -12.94
N ASN A 14 4.42 4.57 -13.33
CA ASN A 14 4.47 4.09 -14.71
C ASN A 14 3.09 3.90 -15.37
N SER A 15 2.00 4.22 -14.67
CA SER A 15 0.62 4.02 -15.18
C SER A 15 0.32 2.57 -15.58
N ASP A 16 0.97 1.59 -14.94
CA ASP A 16 0.83 0.17 -15.24
C ASP A 16 -0.62 -0.33 -15.03
N LYS A 17 -1.22 -0.91 -16.07
CA LYS A 17 -2.62 -1.35 -16.06
C LYS A 17 -2.81 -2.73 -15.42
N ASP A 18 -1.81 -3.60 -15.51
CA ASP A 18 -1.87 -4.96 -14.96
C ASP A 18 -1.69 -4.91 -13.45
N ALA A 19 -0.74 -4.11 -12.97
CA ALA A 19 -0.59 -3.83 -11.55
C ALA A 19 -1.87 -3.22 -10.95
N ARG A 20 -2.53 -2.30 -11.67
CA ARG A 20 -3.83 -1.74 -11.26
C ARG A 20 -4.91 -2.83 -11.21
N HIS A 21 -4.93 -3.76 -12.16
CA HIS A 21 -5.88 -4.87 -12.16
C HIS A 21 -5.66 -5.81 -10.95
N LEU A 22 -4.42 -6.20 -10.67
CA LEU A 22 -4.07 -7.01 -9.51
C LEU A 22 -4.45 -6.34 -8.19
N LEU A 23 -4.21 -5.03 -8.05
CA LEU A 23 -4.62 -4.27 -6.86
C LEU A 23 -6.13 -4.17 -6.70
N ARG A 24 -6.91 -4.17 -7.79
CA ARG A 24 -8.38 -4.29 -7.71
C ARG A 24 -8.79 -5.65 -7.17
N ILE A 25 -8.24 -6.75 -7.69
CA ILE A 25 -8.52 -8.10 -7.19
C ILE A 25 -8.17 -8.21 -5.71
N PHE A 26 -6.99 -7.74 -5.32
CA PHE A 26 -6.56 -7.71 -3.93
C PHE A 26 -7.55 -6.97 -3.02
N ASN A 27 -8.04 -5.79 -3.44
CA ASN A 27 -9.01 -5.00 -2.67
C ASN A 27 -10.44 -5.57 -2.69
N PHE A 28 -10.83 -6.36 -3.69
CA PHE A 28 -12.10 -7.10 -3.66
C PHE A 28 -12.03 -8.33 -2.74
N GLY A 29 -10.84 -8.94 -2.62
CA GLY A 29 -10.59 -10.05 -1.72
C GLY A 29 -10.12 -9.59 -0.34
N ILE A 30 -8.84 -9.84 -0.07
CA ILE A 30 -8.21 -9.68 1.26
C ILE A 30 -8.25 -8.22 1.74
N GLY A 31 -8.03 -7.26 0.83
CA GLY A 31 -7.96 -5.83 1.14
C GLY A 31 -9.31 -5.12 1.24
N LYS A 32 -10.43 -5.84 1.27
CA LYS A 32 -11.78 -5.23 1.30
C LYS A 32 -12.09 -4.49 2.61
N VAL A 33 -11.44 -4.89 3.70
CA VAL A 33 -11.61 -4.33 5.05
C VAL A 33 -11.08 -2.89 5.15
N PRO A 34 -11.51 -2.12 6.17
CA PRO A 34 -10.82 -0.90 6.58
C PRO A 34 -9.34 -1.16 6.87
N ASN A 35 -8.49 -0.13 6.73
CA ASN A 35 -7.04 -0.29 6.88
C ASN A 35 -6.61 -0.61 8.32
N ASP A 36 -7.31 -0.01 9.26
CA ASP A 36 -7.25 -0.20 10.70
C ASP A 36 -7.69 -1.61 11.14
N ASP A 37 -8.42 -2.34 10.28
CA ASP A 37 -8.80 -3.74 10.47
C ASP A 37 -7.93 -4.70 9.62
N PHE A 38 -6.88 -4.21 8.96
CA PHE A 38 -6.04 -5.03 8.10
C PHE A 38 -4.97 -5.78 8.91
N MET A 39 -5.19 -7.08 9.07
CA MET A 39 -4.43 -7.97 9.95
C MET A 39 -3.02 -8.25 9.44
N ALA A 40 -2.12 -8.57 10.37
CA ALA A 40 -0.73 -8.88 10.14
C ALA A 40 -0.50 -10.27 9.50
N GLY A 41 -1.34 -10.69 8.56
CA GLY A 41 -1.22 -11.98 7.87
C GLY A 41 -2.55 -12.52 7.41
N TYR A 42 -2.57 -13.06 6.19
CA TYR A 42 -3.74 -13.69 5.60
C TYR A 42 -3.34 -14.91 4.78
N ARG A 43 -4.18 -15.93 4.80
CA ARG A 43 -4.19 -16.99 3.80
C ARG A 43 -4.68 -16.43 2.46
N LEU A 44 -4.39 -17.13 1.36
CA LEU A 44 -4.85 -16.72 0.02
C LEU A 44 -6.38 -16.80 -0.15
N ASP A 45 -7.08 -17.53 0.71
CA ASP A 45 -8.55 -17.53 0.79
C ASP A 45 -9.12 -16.35 1.60
N GLY A 46 -8.26 -15.45 2.09
CA GLY A 46 -8.63 -14.24 2.82
C GLY A 46 -8.89 -14.44 4.30
N LYS A 47 -8.67 -15.63 4.86
CA LYS A 47 -8.74 -15.84 6.31
C LYS A 47 -7.53 -15.20 7.00
N PRO A 48 -7.73 -14.35 8.03
CA PRO A 48 -6.64 -13.85 8.85
C PRO A 48 -5.83 -15.00 9.45
N LEU A 49 -4.51 -14.85 9.49
CA LEU A 49 -3.61 -15.76 10.20
C LEU A 49 -3.36 -15.29 11.64
N ASN A 50 -3.55 -14.00 11.88
CA ASN A 50 -3.27 -13.30 13.13
C ASN A 50 -4.47 -12.41 13.50
N GLU A 51 -4.55 -12.05 14.77
CA GLU A 51 -5.62 -11.21 15.34
C GLU A 51 -5.15 -9.79 15.70
N TRP A 52 -3.95 -9.41 15.27
CA TRP A 52 -3.39 -8.08 15.44
C TRP A 52 -3.05 -7.43 14.11
N THR A 53 -2.96 -6.11 14.11
CA THR A 53 -2.48 -5.30 12.97
C THR A 53 -1.00 -4.98 13.12
N ASP A 54 -0.35 -4.64 12.00
CA ASP A 54 1.08 -4.33 11.98
C ASP A 54 1.36 -3.31 10.86
N GLY A 55 2.17 -2.28 11.14
CA GLY A 55 2.49 -1.21 10.18
C GLY A 55 3.09 -1.70 8.86
N ALA A 56 3.84 -2.81 8.89
CA ALA A 56 4.41 -3.40 7.68
C ALA A 56 3.32 -3.94 6.74
N PHE A 57 2.10 -4.21 7.23
CA PHE A 57 0.93 -4.64 6.47
C PHE A 57 -0.02 -3.49 6.15
N THR A 58 -0.31 -2.65 7.14
CA THR A 58 -1.26 -1.54 6.98
C THR A 58 -0.70 -0.44 6.07
N ALA A 59 0.60 -0.13 6.11
CA ALA A 59 1.15 0.88 5.21
C ALA A 59 1.13 0.48 3.72
N PRO A 60 1.48 -0.77 3.32
CA PRO A 60 1.25 -1.21 1.95
C PRO A 60 -0.23 -1.33 1.56
N HIS A 61 -1.12 -1.71 2.49
CA HIS A 61 -2.57 -1.74 2.23
C HIS A 61 -3.08 -0.34 1.89
N MET A 62 -2.71 0.70 2.64
CA MET A 62 -2.98 2.12 2.33
C MET A 62 -2.62 2.47 0.88
N CYS A 63 -1.43 2.10 0.39
CA CYS A 63 -1.03 2.37 -1.00
C CYS A 63 -2.02 1.79 -2.01
N SER A 64 -2.55 0.59 -1.74
CA SER A 64 -3.55 -0.05 -2.59
C SER A 64 -4.90 0.69 -2.57
N LEU A 65 -5.32 1.21 -1.41
CA LEU A 65 -6.53 2.02 -1.27
C LEU A 65 -6.42 3.29 -2.12
N PHE A 66 -5.25 3.92 -2.08
CA PHE A 66 -4.95 5.15 -2.81
C PHE A 66 -5.04 4.95 -4.32
N VAL A 67 -4.40 3.90 -4.85
CA VAL A 67 -4.46 3.56 -6.30
C VAL A 67 -5.87 3.26 -6.77
N ASN A 68 -6.68 2.61 -5.93
CA ASN A 68 -8.07 2.27 -6.22
C ASN A 68 -9.05 3.40 -5.90
N LYS A 69 -8.58 4.57 -5.45
CA LYS A 69 -9.40 5.74 -5.10
C LYS A 69 -10.52 5.40 -4.10
N ARG A 70 -10.23 4.53 -3.12
CA ARG A 70 -11.20 4.28 -2.05
C ARG A 70 -11.43 5.53 -1.21
N LYS A 71 -12.64 5.68 -0.67
CA LYS A 71 -13.07 6.88 0.07
C LYS A 71 -12.25 7.11 1.35
N ASP A 72 -11.78 6.04 1.98
CA ASP A 72 -11.00 6.04 3.22
C ASP A 72 -9.50 6.29 3.02
N ALA A 73 -9.00 6.28 1.78
CA ALA A 73 -7.57 6.32 1.51
C ALA A 73 -6.84 7.57 2.05
N LEU A 74 -7.50 8.74 2.03
CA LEU A 74 -6.92 9.98 2.55
C LEU A 74 -6.79 9.95 4.08
N ALA A 75 -7.86 9.55 4.77
CA ALA A 75 -7.86 9.42 6.22
C ALA A 75 -6.83 8.38 6.68
N THR A 76 -6.73 7.25 5.98
CA THR A 76 -5.69 6.25 6.24
C THR A 76 -4.28 6.81 6.05
N LYS A 77 -4.04 7.61 5.00
CA LYS A 77 -2.74 8.27 4.80
C LYS A 77 -2.39 9.17 5.97
N ASP A 78 -3.34 9.98 6.42
CA ASP A 78 -3.11 10.92 7.53
C ASP A 78 -2.82 10.18 8.84
N SER A 79 -3.52 9.07 9.12
CA SER A 79 -3.27 8.27 10.32
C SER A 79 -1.89 7.61 10.33
N GLN A 80 -1.30 7.33 9.16
CA GLN A 80 0.04 6.72 9.09
C GLN A 80 1.16 7.70 9.51
N PHE A 81 0.98 9.02 9.37
CA PHE A 81 2.00 9.99 9.75
C PHE A 81 2.29 10.04 11.27
N SER A 82 1.31 9.69 12.10
CA SER A 82 1.44 9.71 13.56
C SER A 82 1.87 8.38 14.16
N GLN A 83 2.04 7.33 13.35
CA GLN A 83 2.41 6.00 13.81
C GLN A 83 3.93 5.82 13.87
N HIS A 84 4.40 5.13 14.91
CA HIS A 84 5.80 4.75 15.10
C HIS A 84 5.85 3.35 15.71
N GLU A 85 6.71 2.49 15.16
CA GLU A 85 6.89 1.11 15.62
C GLU A 85 8.38 0.75 15.65
N THR A 86 8.78 -0.33 14.98
CA THR A 86 10.17 -0.77 14.90
C THR A 86 10.70 -0.60 13.49
N TYR A 87 12.01 -0.82 13.33
CA TYR A 87 12.75 -0.66 12.08
C TYR A 87 11.99 -1.11 10.83
N TYR A 88 11.42 -2.32 10.84
CA TYR A 88 10.83 -2.91 9.63
C TYR A 88 9.53 -2.19 9.23
N GLN A 89 8.63 -1.99 10.18
CA GLN A 89 7.35 -1.30 9.97
C GLN A 89 7.57 0.15 9.55
N ASP A 90 8.42 0.88 10.27
CA ASP A 90 8.69 2.29 10.01
C ASP A 90 9.37 2.50 8.66
N SER A 91 10.30 1.63 8.29
CA SER A 91 10.95 1.69 6.96
C SER A 91 9.92 1.53 5.84
N ILE A 92 9.01 0.57 5.97
CA ILE A 92 7.96 0.35 4.96
C ILE A 92 6.96 1.49 4.95
N ARG A 93 6.57 2.00 6.12
CA ARG A 93 5.66 3.14 6.29
C ARG A 93 6.20 4.38 5.62
N LEU A 94 7.44 4.75 5.91
CA LEU A 94 8.08 5.93 5.31
C LEU A 94 8.09 5.83 3.78
N LEU A 95 8.51 4.70 3.23
CA LEU A 95 8.56 4.49 1.78
C LEU A 95 7.16 4.48 1.13
N SER A 96 6.16 3.95 1.84
CA SER A 96 4.76 3.95 1.41
C SER A 96 4.18 5.37 1.40
N LEU A 97 4.49 6.17 2.43
CA LEU A 97 4.12 7.58 2.54
C LEU A 97 4.78 8.43 1.46
N CYS A 98 6.09 8.25 1.21
CA CYS A 98 6.78 8.91 0.10
C CYS A 98 6.06 8.65 -1.23
N LEU A 99 5.61 7.40 -1.48
CA LEU A 99 4.90 7.06 -2.70
C LEU A 99 3.56 7.79 -2.82
N VAL A 100 2.69 7.69 -1.81
CA VAL A 100 1.33 8.26 -1.91
C VAL A 100 1.30 9.79 -1.81
N THR A 101 2.39 10.40 -1.34
CA THR A 101 2.57 11.87 -1.32
C THR A 101 3.32 12.42 -2.53
N GLY A 102 3.77 11.57 -3.46
CA GLY A 102 4.50 12.00 -4.65
C GLY A 102 5.95 12.42 -4.38
N ASN A 103 6.54 11.96 -3.27
CA ASN A 103 7.93 12.22 -2.87
C ASN A 103 8.84 11.01 -3.12
N THR A 104 8.56 10.18 -4.14
CA THR A 104 9.44 9.07 -4.52
C THR A 104 10.52 9.50 -5.51
N PHE A 105 11.66 8.80 -5.43
CA PHE A 105 12.72 8.92 -6.41
C PHE A 105 12.31 8.19 -7.68
N THR A 106 12.12 8.93 -8.76
CA THR A 106 11.91 8.35 -10.09
C THR A 106 13.14 8.62 -10.95
N LEU A 107 13.63 7.58 -11.62
CA LEU A 107 14.64 7.75 -12.65
C LEU A 107 13.91 8.24 -13.90
N LYS A 108 14.01 9.54 -14.19
CA LYS A 108 13.58 10.04 -15.49
C LYS A 108 14.51 9.48 -16.54
N SER A 109 14.01 8.57 -17.37
CA SER A 109 14.65 8.29 -18.66
C SER A 109 14.52 9.56 -19.49
N SER A 110 15.61 10.34 -19.56
CA SER A 110 15.72 11.38 -20.57
C SER A 110 15.76 10.65 -21.90
N ASN A 111 14.70 10.76 -22.70
CA ASN A 111 14.72 10.30 -24.08
C ASN A 111 15.78 11.12 -24.82
N TYR A 112 17.02 10.65 -24.82
CA TYR A 112 17.99 11.02 -25.84
C TYR A 112 17.52 10.37 -27.14
N ARG A 113 16.67 11.10 -27.87
CA ARG A 113 16.44 10.92 -29.31
C ARG A 113 16.76 12.23 -30.00
#